data_AF-A0A7J2YD05-F1
#
_entry.id   AF-A0A7J2YD05-F1
#
_cell.length_a   1.000
_cell.length_b   1.000
_cell.length_c   1.000
_cell.angle_alpha   90.00
_cell.angle_beta   90.00
_cell.angle_gamma   90.00
#
_symmetry.space_group_name_H-M   'P 1'
#
loop_
_entity.id
_entity.type
_entity.pdbx_description
1 polymer ?
#
loop_
_entity_poly.entity_id
_entity_poly.type
_entity_poly.pdbx_seq_one_letter_code
_entity_poly.pdbx_strand_id
1 'polypeptide(L)' 'MESANIIADIALRLDTCEVTRLGMKEKEMRYIAELITDVYRTMKTKSFKTRVKKIKKETEEFVKKYATIFYVFDSI' A
#
# COMPACT_ATOMS: atom_id res chain seq x y z
N MET A 1 -15.32 -11.03 36.31
CA MET A 1 -15.99 -11.52 35.08
C MET A 1 -15.88 -10.39 34.06
N GLU A 2 -15.07 -10.63 33.02
CA GLU A 2 -15.14 -9.98 31.70
C GLU A 2 -14.89 -8.46 31.58
N SER A 3 -13.69 -8.01 31.92
CA SER A 3 -13.06 -6.83 31.28
C SER A 3 -11.84 -7.24 30.43
N ALA A 4 -11.90 -8.45 29.88
CA ALA A 4 -11.18 -8.81 28.68
C ALA A 4 -12.17 -8.67 27.51
N ASN A 5 -11.67 -8.31 26.32
CA ASN A 5 -12.30 -8.58 25.03
C ASN A 5 -13.01 -7.45 24.25
N ILE A 6 -12.48 -6.22 24.24
CA ILE A 6 -12.55 -5.36 23.03
C ILE A 6 -11.20 -4.68 22.80
N ILE A 7 -10.15 -5.48 22.57
CA ILE A 7 -9.21 -5.10 21.52
C ILE A 7 -9.86 -5.70 20.28
N ALA A 8 -10.70 -4.93 19.59
CA ALA A 8 -11.09 -5.32 18.25
C ALA A 8 -9.79 -5.26 17.43
N ASP A 9 -9.22 -6.43 17.18
CA ASP A 9 -8.05 -6.64 16.31
C ASP A 9 -8.37 -6.13 14.90
N ILE A 10 -8.21 -4.82 14.66
CA ILE A 10 -8.12 -4.29 13.30
C ILE A 10 -6.68 -4.51 12.83
N ALA A 11 -6.34 -5.78 12.63
CA ALA A 11 -5.07 -6.18 12.04
C ALA A 11 -5.22 -6.18 10.51
N LEU A 12 -4.29 -5.52 9.82
CA LEU A 12 -4.18 -5.58 8.37
C LEU A 12 -3.14 -6.64 8.00
N ARG A 13 -3.51 -7.59 7.14
CA ARG A 13 -2.57 -8.50 6.48
C ARG A 13 -2.21 -7.95 5.11
N LEU A 14 -0.92 -7.79 4.86
CA LEU A 14 -0.38 -7.33 3.58
C LEU A 14 0.51 -8.42 3.00
N ASP A 15 0.53 -8.54 1.67
CA ASP A 15 1.34 -9.51 0.94
C ASP A 15 2.07 -8.81 -0.22
N THR A 16 3.14 -9.42 -0.70
CA THR A 16 4.02 -8.90 -1.76
C THR A 16 3.99 -9.74 -3.03
N CYS A 17 3.30 -10.89 -3.06
CA CYS A 17 3.31 -11.79 -4.23
C CYS A 17 2.99 -11.08 -5.56
N GLU A 18 1.90 -10.31 -5.61
CA GLU A 18 1.45 -9.67 -6.84
C GLU A 18 2.39 -8.55 -7.29
N VAL A 19 2.78 -7.67 -6.37
CA VAL A 19 3.71 -6.58 -6.67
C VAL A 19 5.10 -7.09 -7.06
N THR A 20 5.56 -8.20 -6.46
CA THR A 20 6.80 -8.87 -6.87
C THR A 20 6.68 -9.43 -8.28
N ARG A 21 5.51 -9.99 -8.63
CA ARG A 21 5.24 -10.48 -9.99
C ARG A 21 5.20 -9.36 -11.03
N LEU A 22 4.84 -8.14 -10.63
CA LEU A 22 4.95 -6.93 -11.46
C LEU A 22 6.38 -6.36 -11.53
N GLY A 23 7.36 -7.05 -10.94
CA GLY A 23 8.77 -6.68 -10.99
C GLY A 23 9.23 -5.69 -9.92
N MET A 24 8.35 -5.34 -8.96
CA MET A 24 8.70 -4.45 -7.86
C MET A 24 9.71 -5.13 -6.91
N LYS A 25 10.69 -4.35 -6.43
CA LYS A 25 11.76 -4.80 -5.53
C LYS A 25 11.68 -4.07 -4.19
N GLU A 26 12.72 -4.21 -3.38
CA GLU A 26 12.81 -3.65 -2.02
C GLU A 26 12.60 -2.13 -1.97
N LYS A 27 13.12 -1.41 -2.98
CA LYS A 27 12.97 0.05 -3.08
C LYS A 27 11.50 0.44 -3.27
N GLU A 28 10.78 -0.28 -4.12
CA GLU A 28 9.35 -0.10 -4.34
C GLU A 28 8.56 -0.46 -3.09
N MET A 29 8.93 -1.53 -2.37
CA MET A 29 8.27 -1.89 -1.10
C MET A 29 8.44 -0.80 -0.05
N ARG A 30 9.63 -0.19 0.03
CA ARG A 30 9.86 0.95 0.92
C ARG A 30 8.94 2.13 0.56
N TYR A 31 8.81 2.43 -0.72
CA TYR A 31 7.92 3.50 -1.18
C TYR A 31 6.44 3.20 -0.88
N ILE A 32 5.99 1.96 -1.04
CA ILE A 32 4.64 1.53 -0.64
C ILE A 32 4.44 1.74 0.88
N ALA A 33 5.42 1.39 1.70
CA ALA A 33 5.37 1.61 3.14
C ALA A 33 5.31 3.10 3.51
N GLU A 34 5.99 3.98 2.77
CA GLU A 34 5.89 5.43 2.91
C GLU A 34 4.48 5.94 2.58
N LEU A 35 3.88 5.48 1.47
CA LEU A 35 2.50 5.84 1.10
C LEU A 35 1.49 5.41 2.17
N ILE A 36 1.61 4.19 2.71
CA ILE A 36 0.76 3.70 3.81
C ILE A 36 0.94 4.58 5.05
N THR A 37 2.20 4.89 5.40
CA THR A 37 2.54 5.74 6.55
C THR A 37 1.95 7.14 6.39
N ASP A 38 2.00 7.71 5.20
CA ASP A 38 1.46 9.03 4.88
C ASP A 38 -0.06 9.08 5.04
N VAL A 39 -0.78 8.05 4.58
CA VAL A 39 -2.23 7.93 4.81
C VAL A 39 -2.51 7.86 6.32
N TYR A 40 -1.83 6.97 7.03
CA TYR A 40 -2.04 6.76 8.47
C TYR A 40 -1.79 8.02 9.30
N ARG A 41 -0.68 8.73 9.04
CA ARG A 41 -0.35 9.99 9.72
C ARG A 41 -1.37 11.09 9.43
N THR A 42 -1.90 11.11 8.21
CA THR A 42 -2.81 12.17 7.78
C THR A 42 -4.24 11.97 8.33
N MET A 43 -4.60 10.76 8.79
CA MET A 43 -5.95 10.46 9.33
C MET A 43 -6.40 11.40 10.45
N LYS A 44 -5.46 11.95 11.23
CA LYS A 44 -5.76 12.84 12.37
C LYS A 44 -5.88 14.33 11.98
N THR A 45 -5.74 14.67 10.70
CA THR A 45 -5.67 16.07 10.24
C THR A 45 -6.96 16.54 9.58
N LYS A 46 -7.31 17.83 9.73
CA LYS A 46 -8.49 18.46 9.08
C LYS A 46 -8.45 18.38 7.54
N SER A 47 -7.25 18.24 6.97
CA SER A 47 -7.03 18.21 5.52
C SER A 47 -6.97 16.79 4.92
N PHE A 48 -7.46 15.78 5.65
CA PHE A 48 -7.38 14.37 5.26
C PHE A 48 -7.86 14.09 3.84
N LYS A 49 -9.08 14.55 3.49
CA LYS A 49 -9.69 14.27 2.18
C LYS A 49 -8.82 14.74 1.01
N THR A 50 -8.26 15.94 1.09
CA THR A 50 -7.43 16.51 0.02
C THR A 50 -6.12 15.75 -0.15
N ARG A 51 -5.50 15.37 0.96
CA ARG A 51 -4.20 14.68 0.93
C ARG A 51 -4.32 13.22 0.52
N VAL A 52 -5.37 12.52 0.94
CA VAL A 52 -5.70 11.16 0.44
C VAL A 52 -5.95 11.19 -1.07
N LYS A 53 -6.64 12.22 -1.58
CA LYS A 53 -6.84 12.37 -3.04
C LYS A 53 -5.52 12.55 -3.80
N LYS A 54 -4.55 13.26 -3.21
CA LYS A 54 -3.22 13.41 -3.79
C LYS A 54 -2.45 12.08 -3.77
N ILE A 55 -2.41 11.40 -2.63
CA ILE A 55 -1.76 10.10 -2.46
C ILE A 55 -2.34 9.07 -3.44
N LYS A 56 -3.67 9.04 -3.60
CA LYS A 56 -4.33 8.15 -4.56
C LYS A 56 -3.81 8.37 -5.99
N LYS A 57 -3.74 9.63 -6.46
CA LYS A 57 -3.22 9.95 -7.79
C LYS A 57 -1.77 9.51 -7.96
N GLU A 58 -0.95 9.76 -6.94
CA GLU A 58 0.46 9.37 -6.94
C GLU A 58 0.63 7.84 -6.98
N THR A 59 -0.20 7.10 -6.25
CA THR A 59 -0.23 5.63 -6.32
C THR A 59 -0.65 5.13 -7.70
N GLU A 60 -1.65 5.74 -8.33
CA GLU A 60 -2.08 5.39 -9.69
C GLU A 60 -0.97 5.61 -10.72
N GLU A 61 -0.24 6.73 -10.62
CA GLU A 61 0.92 7.03 -11.47
C GLU A 61 2.10 6.08 -11.23
N PHE A 62 2.31 5.68 -9.97
CA PHE A 62 3.33 4.71 -9.61
C PHE A 62 3.05 3.33 -10.21
N VAL A 63 1.83 2.81 -10.06
CA VAL A 63 1.45 1.48 -10.55
C VAL A 63 1.50 1.39 -12.08
N LYS A 64 1.17 2.47 -12.80
CA LYS A 64 1.25 2.52 -14.28
C LYS A 64 2.64 2.19 -14.84
N LYS A 65 3.70 2.35 -14.05
CA LYS A 65 5.09 2.03 -14.45
C LYS A 65 5.36 0.53 -14.49
N TYR A 66 4.52 -0.28 -13.85
CA TYR A 66 4.70 -1.72 -13.65
C TYR A 66 3.52 -2.48 -14.26
N ALA A 67 3.44 -2.50 -15.60
CA ALA A 67 2.41 -3.24 -16.34
C ALA A 67 2.89 -4.63 -16.81
N THR A 68 4.19 -4.89 -16.77
CA THR A 68 4.79 -6.14 -17.25
C THR A 68 4.75 -7.21 -16.18
N ILE A 69 4.34 -8.43 -16.57
CA ILE A 69 4.34 -9.60 -15.70
C ILE A 69 5.70 -10.30 -15.83
N PHE A 70 6.41 -10.40 -14.71
CA PHE A 70 7.68 -11.12 -14.60
C PHE A 70 7.45 -12.54 -14.08
N TYR A 71 8.50 -13.37 -14.19
CA TYR A 71 8.51 -14.77 -13.74
C TYR A 71 7.52 -15.67 -14.49
N VAL A 72 7.38 -15.41 -15.80
CA VAL A 72 6.64 -16.22 -16.77
C VAL A 72 7.57 -16.57 -17.93
N PHE A 73 7.30 -17.67 -18.64
CA PHE A 73 8.12 -18.13 -19.77
C PHE A 73 8.04 -17.18 -20.98
N ASP A 74 6.87 -16.57 -21.20
CA ASP A 74 6.64 -15.61 -22.27
C ASP A 74 6.54 -14.19 -21.69
N SER A 75 7.68 -13.57 -21.38
CA SER A 75 7.72 -12.14 -21.07
C SER A 75 7.96 -11.36 -22.37
N ILE A 76 6.90 -11.24 -23.19
CA ILE A 76 6.87 -10.39 -24.40
C ILE A 76 6.36 -9.00 -24.01
#